data_AF-A0A0E3LJ68-F1
#
_entry.id   AF-A0A0E3LJ68-F1
#
_cell.length_a   1.000
_cell.length_b   1.000
_cell.length_c   1.000
_cell.angle_alpha   90.00
_cell.angle_beta   90.00
_cell.angle_gamma   90.00
#
_symmetry.space_group_name_H-M   'P 1'
#
loop_
_entity.id
_entity.type
_entity.pdbx_description
1 polymer ?
#
loop_
_entity_poly.entity_id
_entity_poly.type
_entity_poly.pdbx_seq_one_letter_code
_entity_poly.pdbx_strand_id
1 'polypeptide(L)'
;MTDCDLCGRALPSVIPVRVFRSRLKFAYPEGVWKGLCDTCLDSSQETYLSIDKNEISCRRNKCVLCGKKGRVYPVEIQIPDFSTGVIKRKVNVCTKCLDSINETYIRFKGEQIEGSACEHGHGHL
;
A
#
# COMPACT_ATOMS: atom_id res chain seq x y z
N MET A 1 -7.48 15.25 7.42
CA MET A 1 -6.77 14.79 6.20
C MET A 1 -5.61 13.94 6.65
N THR A 2 -5.33 12.86 5.93
CA THR A 2 -4.23 11.93 6.21
C THR A 2 -3.41 11.76 4.95
N ASP A 3 -2.10 11.67 5.10
CA ASP A 3 -1.20 11.51 3.96
C ASP A 3 -1.03 10.02 3.62
N CYS A 4 -0.91 9.72 2.33
CA CYS A 4 -0.49 8.39 1.89
C CYS A 4 0.96 8.14 2.29
N ASP A 5 1.22 7.07 3.04
CA ASP A 5 2.57 6.69 3.52
C ASP A 5 3.54 6.26 2.39
N LEU A 6 3.08 6.13 1.14
CA LEU A 6 3.93 5.84 -0.03
C LEU A 6 4.18 7.07 -0.90
N CYS A 7 3.13 7.73 -1.41
CA CYS A 7 3.29 8.86 -2.32
C CYS A 7 3.21 10.25 -1.66
N GLY A 8 2.83 10.34 -0.39
CA GLY A 8 2.70 11.59 0.35
C GLY A 8 1.47 12.43 -0.03
N ARG A 9 0.57 11.92 -0.88
CA ARG A 9 -0.66 12.63 -1.25
C ARG A 9 -1.58 12.76 -0.03
N ALA A 10 -1.96 13.98 0.30
CA ALA A 10 -2.96 14.27 1.32
C ALA A 10 -4.36 13.93 0.79
N LEU A 11 -5.07 13.06 1.50
CA LEU A 11 -6.41 12.61 1.12
C LEU A 11 -7.39 12.72 2.30
N PRO A 12 -8.70 12.82 2.03
CA PRO A 12 -9.73 12.75 3.06
C PRO A 12 -9.71 11.41 3.79
N SER A 13 -9.51 10.31 3.04
CA SER A 13 -9.44 8.95 3.54
C SER A 13 -8.27 8.19 2.90
N VAL A 14 -7.76 7.22 3.65
CA VAL A 14 -6.70 6.30 3.22
C VAL A 14 -7.08 4.89 3.66
N ILE A 15 -6.59 3.90 2.93
CA ILE A 15 -6.85 2.48 3.16
C ILE A 15 -5.83 2.00 4.21
N PRO A 16 -6.28 1.52 5.38
CA PRO A 16 -5.39 1.13 6.46
C PRO A 16 -4.74 -0.22 6.19
N VAL A 17 -3.41 -0.21 6.06
CA VAL A 17 -2.56 -1.40 5.92
C VAL A 17 -1.79 -1.60 7.23
N ARG A 18 -1.82 -2.83 7.74
CA ARG A 18 -1.12 -3.21 8.97
C ARG A 18 0.34 -3.53 8.66
N VAL A 19 1.29 -2.91 9.38
CA VAL A 19 2.73 -3.17 9.19
C VAL A 19 3.46 -3.38 10.51
N PHE A 20 4.48 -4.24 10.49
CA PHE A 20 5.24 -4.60 11.69
C PHE A 20 6.61 -3.91 11.70
N ARG A 21 6.74 -2.86 12.51
CA ARG A 21 8.04 -2.18 12.71
C ARG A 21 8.79 -2.85 13.85
N SER A 22 9.95 -3.43 13.57
CA SER A 22 10.75 -4.14 14.59
C SER A 22 11.10 -3.26 15.79
N ARG A 23 11.35 -1.96 15.58
CA ARG A 23 11.65 -1.00 16.66
C ARG A 23 10.46 -0.69 17.56
N LEU A 24 9.24 -0.93 17.10
CA LEU A 24 8.00 -0.63 17.83
C LEU A 24 7.33 -1.89 18.35
N LYS A 25 7.92 -3.08 18.18
CA LYS A 25 7.31 -4.37 18.56
C LYS A 25 6.90 -4.43 20.03
N PHE A 26 7.66 -3.80 20.93
CA PHE A 26 7.35 -3.78 22.36
C PHE A 26 6.10 -2.96 22.68
N ALA A 27 5.97 -1.77 22.09
CA ALA A 27 4.83 -0.88 22.33
C ALA A 27 3.60 -1.26 21.48
N TYR A 28 3.83 -1.84 20.30
CA TYR A 28 2.81 -2.20 19.32
C TYR A 28 3.07 -3.63 18.81
N PRO A 29 2.78 -4.66 19.63
CA PRO A 29 3.01 -6.07 19.25
C PRO A 29 2.15 -6.47 18.06
N GLU A 30 0.94 -5.90 18.03
CA GLU A 30 -0.04 -6.00 16.97
C GLU A 30 0.38 -5.22 15.70
N GLY A 31 1.53 -4.55 15.66
CA GLY A 31 1.94 -3.72 14.53
C GLY A 31 1.26 -2.35 14.54
N VAL A 32 1.55 -1.56 13.50
CA VAL A 32 1.08 -0.19 13.35
C VAL A 32 0.32 -0.03 12.04
N TRP A 33 -0.64 0.88 12.03
CA TRP A 33 -1.41 1.20 10.83
C TRP A 33 -0.67 2.20 9.95
N LYS A 34 -0.74 1.96 8.64
CA LYS A 34 -0.24 2.83 7.58
C LYS A 34 -1.36 3.12 6.59
N GLY A 35 -1.47 4.34 6.11
CA GLY A 35 -2.50 4.76 5.20
C GLY A 35 -2.01 4.74 3.76
N LEU A 36 -2.63 3.94 2.89
CA LEU A 36 -2.35 3.96 1.45
C LEU A 36 -3.51 4.58 0.68
N CYS A 37 -3.20 5.33 -0.38
CA CYS A 37 -4.21 5.69 -1.36
C CYS A 37 -4.49 4.50 -2.29
N ASP A 38 -5.64 4.52 -2.97
CA ASP A 38 -6.08 3.44 -3.87
C ASP A 38 -5.02 3.12 -4.94
N THR A 39 -4.47 4.14 -5.61
CA THR A 39 -3.45 3.95 -6.64
C THR A 39 -2.16 3.33 -6.09
N CYS A 40 -1.75 3.69 -4.87
CA CYS A 40 -0.57 3.09 -4.26
C CYS A 40 -0.82 1.66 -3.77
N LEU A 41 -2.05 1.34 -3.40
CA LEU A 41 -2.46 -0.02 -3.07
C LEU A 41 -2.39 -0.90 -4.32
N ASP A 42 -2.96 -0.43 -5.43
CA ASP A 42 -2.97 -1.12 -6.72
C ASP A 42 -1.55 -1.38 -7.24
N SER A 43 -0.70 -0.35 -7.34
CA SER A 43 0.69 -0.52 -7.81
C SER A 43 1.53 -1.42 -6.91
N SER A 44 1.26 -1.41 -5.60
CA SER A 44 1.94 -2.32 -4.66
C SER A 44 1.49 -3.77 -4.84
N GLN A 45 0.20 -3.99 -5.15
CA GLN A 45 -0.34 -5.33 -5.41
C GLN A 45 0.15 -5.88 -6.76
N GLU A 46 0.21 -5.05 -7.80
CA GLU A 46 0.85 -5.42 -9.07
C GLU A 46 2.31 -5.85 -8.85
N THR A 47 3.04 -5.08 -8.04
CA THR A 47 4.42 -5.43 -7.65
C THR A 47 4.43 -6.79 -6.94
N TYR A 48 3.51 -7.03 -6.00
CA TYR A 48 3.40 -8.31 -5.29
C TYR A 48 3.24 -9.50 -6.25
N LEU A 49 2.35 -9.38 -7.23
CA LEU A 49 2.09 -10.41 -8.23
C LEU A 49 3.27 -10.63 -9.18
N SER A 50 4.02 -9.58 -9.51
CA SER A 50 5.16 -9.65 -10.44
C SER A 50 6.44 -10.24 -9.83
N ILE A 51 6.52 -10.32 -8.50
CA ILE A 51 7.74 -10.79 -7.82
C ILE A 51 7.83 -12.31 -7.96
N ASP A 52 8.87 -12.78 -8.64
CA ASP A 52 9.33 -14.14 -8.43
C ASP A 52 10.08 -14.21 -7.09
N LYS A 53 9.46 -14.88 -6.10
CA LYS A 53 10.03 -15.03 -4.75
C LYS A 53 11.35 -15.82 -4.77
N ASN A 54 11.64 -16.55 -5.85
CA ASN A 54 12.86 -17.32 -6.04
C ASN A 54 13.99 -16.51 -6.69
N GLU A 55 13.70 -15.35 -7.29
CA GLU A 55 14.70 -14.55 -7.97
C GLU A 55 15.61 -13.79 -6.98
N ILE A 56 16.92 -13.80 -7.25
CA ILE A 56 17.97 -13.20 -6.40
C ILE A 56 18.09 -11.68 -6.64
N SER A 57 17.41 -11.12 -7.67
CA SER A 57 17.49 -9.74 -8.19
C SER A 57 17.11 -8.63 -7.18
N CYS A 58 16.77 -9.00 -5.96
CA CYS A 58 16.31 -8.11 -4.93
C CYS A 58 17.36 -7.08 -4.44
N ARG A 59 16.94 -5.82 -4.29
CA ARG A 59 17.79 -4.79 -3.69
C ARG A 59 17.81 -4.97 -2.16
N ARG A 60 18.98 -4.78 -1.55
CA ARG A 60 19.07 -4.62 -0.08
C ARG A 60 18.92 -3.14 0.26
N ASN A 61 17.75 -2.75 0.75
CA ASN A 61 17.48 -1.39 1.18
C ASN A 61 16.51 -1.37 2.39
N LYS A 62 16.21 -0.18 2.89
CA LYS A 62 15.22 0.05 3.93
C LYS A 62 13.82 0.03 3.31
N CYS A 63 12.92 -0.77 3.87
CA CYS A 63 11.49 -0.71 3.53
C CYS A 63 10.92 0.63 4.02
N VAL A 64 10.21 1.35 3.13
CA VAL A 64 9.60 2.64 3.44
C VAL A 64 8.52 2.53 4.53
N LEU A 65 7.73 1.46 4.51
CA LEU A 65 6.61 1.26 5.45
C LEU A 65 7.08 0.82 6.84
N CYS A 66 7.75 -0.34 6.92
CA CYS A 66 8.13 -0.89 8.22
C CYS A 66 9.49 -0.38 8.73
N GLY A 67 10.33 0.19 7.87
CA GLY A 67 11.67 0.65 8.21
C GLY A 67 12.73 -0.46 8.36
N LYS A 68 12.36 -1.73 8.16
CA LYS A 68 13.32 -2.86 8.21
C LYS A 68 14.27 -2.79 7.02
N LYS A 69 15.57 -2.96 7.27
CA LYS A 69 16.58 -3.16 6.22
C LYS A 69 16.58 -4.61 5.77
N GLY A 70 16.61 -4.86 4.48
CA GLY A 70 16.67 -6.21 3.93
C GLY A 70 16.23 -6.27 2.48
N ARG A 71 15.70 -7.42 2.07
CA ARG A 71 15.13 -7.64 0.75
C ARG A 71 13.94 -6.71 0.52
N VAL A 72 14.03 -5.87 -0.51
CA VAL A 72 12.96 -4.95 -0.93
C VAL A 72 12.76 -4.98 -2.43
N TYR A 73 11.56 -4.60 -2.84
CA TYR A 73 11.13 -4.52 -4.22
C TYR A 73 10.68 -3.08 -4.53
N PRO A 74 11.01 -2.57 -5.73
CA PRO A 74 10.63 -1.23 -6.13
C PRO A 74 9.16 -1.20 -6.56
N VAL A 75 8.33 -0.50 -5.78
CA VAL A 75 6.95 -0.17 -6.15
C VAL A 75 6.97 1.17 -6.87
N GLU A 76 6.36 1.23 -8.06
CA GLU A 76 6.15 2.50 -8.76
C GLU A 76 5.03 3.30 -8.09
N ILE A 77 5.29 4.58 -7.82
CA ILE A 77 4.34 5.52 -7.23
C ILE A 77 4.24 6.77 -8.09
N GLN A 78 3.08 7.41 -8.04
CA GLN A 78 2.80 8.66 -8.72
C GLN A 78 2.66 9.79 -7.70
N ILE A 79 3.49 10.82 -7.84
CA ILE A 79 3.49 11.99 -6.97
C ILE A 79 3.04 13.20 -7.80
N PRO A 80 1.96 13.90 -7.41
CA PRO A 80 1.57 15.15 -8.05
C PRO A 80 2.67 16.21 -7.87
N ASP A 81 3.04 16.86 -8.96
CA ASP A 81 4.00 17.95 -8.98
C ASP A 81 3.38 19.16 -9.70
N PHE A 82 3.46 20.33 -9.09
CA PHE A 82 2.83 21.54 -9.61
C PHE A 82 3.43 22.04 -10.93
N SER A 83 4.69 21.66 -11.24
CA SER A 83 5.38 22.11 -12.44
C SER A 83 5.29 21.11 -13.59
N THR A 84 5.45 19.81 -13.30
CA THR A 84 5.49 18.75 -14.33
C THR A 84 4.23 17.87 -14.35
N GLY A 85 3.23 18.16 -13.51
CA GLY A 85 1.99 17.40 -13.40
C GLY A 85 2.12 16.18 -12.50
N VAL A 86 2.64 15.06 -13.03
CA VAL A 86 2.78 13.82 -12.26
C VAL A 86 4.18 13.23 -12.46
N ILE A 87 4.91 13.03 -11.37
CA ILE A 87 6.23 12.42 -11.37
C ILE A 87 6.12 10.96 -10.92
N LYS A 88 6.65 10.05 -11.73
CA LYS A 88 6.81 8.64 -11.37
C LYS A 88 8.08 8.43 -10.55
N ARG A 89 7.97 7.75 -9.40
CA ARG A 89 9.11 7.37 -8.56
C ARG A 89 9.00 5.92 -8.14
N LYS A 90 10.13 5.33 -7.72
CA LYS A 90 10.17 3.97 -7.17
C LYS A 90 10.50 4.02 -5.68
N VAL A 91 9.66 3.40 -4.86
CA VAL A 91 9.88 3.25 -3.41
C VAL A 91 10.08 1.79 -3.04
N ASN A 92 10.90 1.56 -2.02
CA ASN A 92 11.31 0.21 -1.65
C ASN A 92 10.36 -0.38 -0.60
N VAL A 93 9.70 -1.50 -0.91
CA VAL A 93 8.80 -2.22 0.01
C VAL A 93 9.29 -3.65 0.19
N CYS A 94 9.32 -4.16 1.43
CA CYS A 94 9.74 -5.54 1.69
C CYS A 94 8.59 -6.53 1.51
N THR A 95 8.92 -7.82 1.32
CA THR A 95 7.94 -8.89 1.11
C THR A 95 6.82 -8.88 2.15
N LYS A 96 7.17 -8.81 3.45
CA LYS A 96 6.16 -8.82 4.53
C LYS A 96 5.15 -7.68 4.44
N CYS A 97 5.59 -6.50 4.01
CA CYS A 97 4.68 -5.38 3.82
C CYS A 97 3.84 -5.56 2.55
N LEU A 98 4.41 -6.15 1.48
CA LEU A 98 3.64 -6.48 0.28
C LEU A 98 2.59 -7.58 0.54
N ASP A 99 2.89 -8.57 1.39
CA ASP A 99 1.91 -9.58 1.82
C ASP A 99 0.71 -8.91 2.52
N SER A 100 0.97 -8.03 3.51
CA SER A 100 -0.09 -7.29 4.21
C SER A 100 -0.86 -6.33 3.29
N ILE A 101 -0.20 -5.77 2.29
CA ILE A 101 -0.86 -4.96 1.26
C ILE A 101 -1.79 -5.84 0.41
N ASN A 102 -1.32 -7.01 -0.04
CA ASN A 102 -2.12 -7.93 -0.84
C ASN A 102 -3.36 -8.41 -0.08
N GLU A 103 -3.22 -8.78 1.20
CA GLU A 103 -4.36 -9.10 2.08
C GLU A 103 -5.35 -7.95 2.18
N THR A 104 -4.84 -6.71 2.36
CA THR A 104 -5.68 -5.52 2.44
C THR A 104 -6.38 -5.22 1.12
N TYR A 105 -5.69 -5.41 -0.01
CA TYR A 105 -6.24 -5.22 -1.35
C TYR A 105 -7.40 -6.18 -1.61
N ILE A 106 -7.22 -7.48 -1.34
CA ILE A 106 -8.25 -8.49 -1.54
C ILE A 106 -9.50 -8.13 -0.73
N ARG A 107 -9.33 -7.77 0.55
CA ARG A 107 -10.45 -7.34 1.40
C ARG A 107 -11.12 -6.08 0.85
N PHE A 108 -10.35 -5.03 0.60
CA PHE A 108 -10.88 -3.71 0.23
C PHE A 108 -11.58 -3.71 -1.14
N LYS A 109 -11.01 -4.36 -2.15
CA LYS A 109 -11.66 -4.47 -3.47
C LYS A 109 -12.84 -5.43 -3.42
N GLY A 110 -12.80 -6.49 -2.60
CA GLY A 110 -13.95 -7.36 -2.35
C GLY A 110 -15.15 -6.60 -1.76
N GLU A 111 -14.91 -5.81 -0.72
CA GLU A 111 -15.93 -4.96 -0.08
C GLU A 111 -16.54 -3.93 -1.06
N GLN A 112 -15.75 -3.36 -1.97
CA GLN A 112 -16.27 -2.44 -2.99
C GLN A 112 -17.17 -3.13 -4.03
N ILE A 113 -16.85 -4.37 -4.41
CA ILE A 113 -17.68 -5.15 -5.34
C ILE A 113 -19.02 -5.48 -4.68
N GLU A 114 -19.00 -5.97 -3.44
CA GLU A 114 -20.19 -6.29 -2.66
C GLU A 114 -21.02 -5.04 -2.32
N GLY A 115 -20.39 -3.91 -2.02
CA GLY A 115 -21.05 -2.63 -1.79
C GLY A 115 -21.76 -2.10 -3.03
N SER A 116 -21.16 -2.21 -4.22
CA SER A 116 -21.79 -1.75 -5.47
C SER A 116 -22.97 -2.62 -5.91
N ALA A 117 -22.99 -3.90 -5.51
CA ALA A 117 -24.11 -4.80 -5.80
C ALA A 117 -25.40 -4.42 -5.05
N CYS A 118 -25.28 -3.66 -3.95
CA CYS A 118 -26.40 -3.26 -3.10
C CYS A 118 -27.01 -1.88 -3.45
N GLU A 119 -26.38 -1.06 -4.29
CA GLU A 119 -26.84 0.32 -4.58
C GLU A 119 -27.91 0.44 -5.68
N HIS A 120 -28.45 -0.66 -6.22
CA HIS A 120 -29.54 -0.63 -7.22
C HIS A 120 -30.96 -0.75 -6.63
N GLY A 121 -31.14 -0.47 -5.33
CA GLY A 121 -32.37 -0.80 -4.59
C GLY A 121 -33.24 0.35 -4.06
N HIS A 122 -33.00 1.62 -4.42
CA HIS A 122 -33.88 2.72 -3.98
C HIS A 122 -34.61 3.39 -5.15
N GLY A 123 -35.53 2.62 -5.74
CA GLY A 123 -36.62 3.13 -6.56
C GLY A 123 -37.72 3.73 -5.67
N HIS A 124 -37.92 5.03 -5.86
CA HIS A 124 -38.93 5.91 -5.28
C HIS A 124 -40.36 5.33 -5.34
N LEU A 125 -41.11 5.42 -4.24
CA LEU A 125 -42.57 5.48 -4.20
C LEU A 125 -43.01 6.36 -3.03
#